data_AF-A0A967UJ53-F1
#
_entry.id   AF-A0A967UJ53-F1
#
_cell.length_a   1.000
_cell.length_b   1.000
_cell.length_c   1.000
_cell.angle_alpha   90.00
_cell.angle_beta   90.00
_cell.angle_gamma   90.00
#
_symmetry.space_group_name_H-M   'P 1'
#
loop_
_entity.id
_entity.type
_entity.pdbx_description
1 polymer ?
#
loop_
_entity_poly.entity_id
_entity_poly.type
_entity_poly.pdbx_seq_one_letter_code
_entity_poly.pdbx_strand_id
1 'polypeptide(L)' 'KYGLTVLAIWRKGRAYRSELSRFALQFGDALLLYGPREKLHVLGR' A
#
# COMPACT_ATOMS: atom_id res chain seq x y z
N LYS A 1 0.95 -10.58 -8.14
CA LYS A 1 -0.05 -10.05 -9.09
C LYS A 1 0.24 -8.60 -9.56
N TYR A 2 1.01 -7.77 -8.85
CA TYR A 2 1.39 -6.43 -9.33
C TYR A 2 2.90 -6.14 -9.31
N GLY A 3 3.73 -7.11 -8.87
CA GLY A 3 5.18 -6.92 -8.75
C GLY A 3 5.58 -5.85 -7.73
N LEU A 4 4.64 -5.45 -6.87
CA LEU A 4 4.82 -4.50 -5.78
C LEU A 4 4.52 -5.19 -4.45
N THR A 5 5.29 -4.84 -3.44
CA THR A 5 5.12 -5.28 -2.05
C THR A 5 4.57 -4.12 -1.23
N VAL A 6 3.49 -4.36 -0.49
CA VAL A 6 2.98 -3.39 0.49
C VAL A 6 3.80 -3.52 1.77
N LEU A 7 4.44 -2.43 2.19
CA LEU A 7 5.24 -2.38 3.41
C LEU A 7 4.46 -1.77 4.59
N ALA A 8 3.51 -0.88 4.31
CA ALA A 8 2.68 -0.27 5.34
C ALA A 8 1.35 0.27 4.77
N ILE A 9 0.37 0.39 5.66
CA ILE A 9 -0.90 1.10 5.42
C ILE A 9 -0.95 2.28 6.40
N TRP A 10 -1.18 3.48 5.90
CA TRP A 10 -1.49 4.65 6.71
C TRP A 10 -2.99 4.88 6.71
N ARG A 11 -3.61 4.83 7.88
CA ARG A 11 -5.05 5.05 8.05
C ARG A 11 -5.28 5.91 9.27
N LYS A 12 -6.02 7.02 9.09
CA LYS A 12 -6.45 7.91 10.18
C LYS A 12 -5.30 8.34 11.11
N GLY A 13 -4.14 8.67 10.54
CA GLY A 13 -2.97 9.14 11.29
C GLY A 13 -2.09 8.04 11.91
N ARG A 14 -2.38 6.76 11.63
CA ARG A 14 -1.60 5.63 12.14
C ARG A 14 -1.01 4.79 11.01
N ALA A 15 0.27 4.44 11.15
CA ALA A 15 0.95 3.48 10.28
C ALA A 15 0.82 2.05 10.83
N TYR A 16 0.28 1.15 10.00
CA TYR A 16 0.21 -0.29 10.23
C TYR A 16 1.28 -0.97 9.39
N ARG A 17 2.07 -1.87 9.99
CA ARG A 17 3.17 -2.60 9.32
C ARG A 17 3.09 -4.12 9.48
N SER A 18 2.15 -4.60 10.28
CA SER A 18 1.90 -6.03 10.54
C SER A 18 0.48 -6.40 10.15
N GLU A 19 0.26 -7.69 9.87
CA GLU A 19 -1.04 -8.25 9.51
C GLU A 19 -1.75 -7.51 8.36
N LEU A 20 -0.97 -6.91 7.44
CA LEU A 20 -1.50 -6.05 6.37
C LEU A 20 -2.51 -6.79 5.48
N SER A 21 -2.37 -8.11 5.34
CA SER A 21 -3.30 -8.96 4.59
C SER A 21 -4.71 -9.02 5.20
N ARG A 22 -4.88 -8.67 6.48
CA ARG A 22 -6.19 -8.62 7.15
C ARG A 22 -6.90 -7.28 6.95
N PHE A 23 -6.21 -6.27 6.45
CA PHE A 23 -6.80 -4.97 6.19
C PHE A 23 -7.46 -4.96 4.82
N ALA A 24 -8.78 -4.88 4.79
CA ALA A 24 -9.49 -4.41 3.61
C ALA A 24 -9.15 -2.92 3.39
N LEU A 25 -8.67 -2.59 2.19
CA LEU A 25 -8.35 -1.21 1.82
C LEU A 25 -9.60 -0.32 1.88
N GLN A 26 -9.43 0.89 2.40
CA GLN A 26 -10.48 1.89 2.54
C GLN A 26 -10.07 3.17 1.81
N PHE A 27 -11.07 3.93 1.36
CA PHE A 27 -10.80 5.24 0.79
C PHE A 27 -10.12 6.14 1.83
N GLY A 28 -9.09 6.86 1.40
CA GLY A 28 -8.24 7.67 2.28
C GLY A 28 -7.08 6.92 2.93
N ASP A 29 -6.92 5.61 2.68
CA ASP A 29 -5.69 4.93 3.03
C ASP A 29 -4.55 5.35 2.11
N ALA A 30 -3.37 5.56 2.68
CA ALA A 30 -2.14 5.63 1.90
C ALA A 30 -1.35 4.33 2.05
N LEU A 31 -0.73 3.87 0.96
CA LEU A 31 0.06 2.64 0.94
C LEU A 31 1.52 2.98 0.72
N LEU A 32 2.38 2.40 1.55
CA LEU A 32 3.82 2.39 1.29
C LEU A 32 4.14 1.15 0.45
N LEU A 33 4.61 1.37 -0.76
CA LEU A 33 4.87 0.32 -1.74
C LEU A 33 6.36 0.23 -2.05
N TYR A 34 6.83 -1.00 -2.27
CA TYR A 34 8.19 -1.28 -2.71
C TYR A 34 8.18 -2.16 -3.95
N GLY A 35 9.00 -1.80 -4.94
CA GLY A 35 9.17 -2.56 -6.17
C GLY A 35 9.68 -1.69 -7.32
N PRO A 36 9.73 -2.25 -8.54
CA PRO A 36 10.24 -1.56 -9.72
C PRO A 36 9.45 -0.27 -10.02
N ARG A 37 10.16 0.83 -10.30
CA ARG A 37 9.57 2.16 -10.53
C ARG A 37 8.52 2.15 -11.63
N GLU A 38 8.74 1.39 -12.70
CA GLU A 38 7.83 1.23 -13.83
C GLU A 38 6.44 0.71 -13.40
N LYS A 39 6.39 -0.09 -12.32
CA LYS A 39 5.14 -0.69 -11.82
C LYS A 39 4.41 0.21 -10.82
N LEU A 40 5.08 1.22 -10.25
CA LEU A 40 4.45 2.17 -9.32
C LEU A 40 3.39 3.05 -10.02
N HIS A 41 3.52 3.24 -11.34
CA HIS A 41 2.56 4.02 -12.14
C HIS A 41 1.17 3.36 -12.26
N VAL A 42 1.04 2.09 -11.90
CA VAL A 42 -0.22 1.33 -12.05
C VAL A 42 -1.29 1.76 -11.04
N LEU A 43 -0.90 2.42 -9.94
CA LEU A 43 -1.79 2.73 -8.81
C LEU A 43 -2.10 4.22 -8.65
N GLY A 44 -1.62 5.08 -9.55
CA GLY A 44 -1.86 6.52 -9.50
C GLY A 44 -1.84 7.13 -10.89
N ARG A 45 -3.01 7.62 -11.31
CA ARG A 45 -3.13 8.84 -12.11
C ARG A 45 -3.81 9.87 -11.22
#